data_AF-A0A8X6HNG4-F1
#
_entry.id   AF-A0A8X6HNG4-F1
#
_cell.length_a   1.000
_cell.length_b   1.000
_cell.length_c   1.000
_cell.angle_alpha   90.00
_cell.angle_beta   90.00
_cell.angle_gamma   90.00
#
_symmetry.space_group_name_H-M   'P 1'
#
loop_
_entity.id
_entity.type
_entity.pdbx_description
1 polymer ?
#
loop_
_entity_poly.entity_id
_entity_poly.type
_entity_poly.pdbx_seq_one_letter_code
_entity_poly.pdbx_strand_id
1 'polypeptide(L)'
;MELSAAAEALSGKELGEPRFQRPLDHSLHRAISVAAFRMKTGHDYLAAHLHCINVLPSPECQLSGYGTMNAEHLRTCSALDHRKNYQNSIFKEAHLYWSARHLMA
;
A
#
# COMPACT_ATOMS: atom_id res chain seq x y z
N MET A 1 -49.85 24.27 46.69
CA MET A 1 -48.57 24.37 47.42
C MET A 1 -47.63 23.38 46.73
N GLU A 2 -47.27 23.68 45.48
CA GLU A 2 -46.09 24.46 45.07
C GLU A 2 -44.82 23.60 45.10
N LEU A 3 -44.40 23.18 43.89
CA LEU A 3 -43.05 23.13 43.30
C LEU A 3 -41.93 22.36 44.04
N SER A 4 -41.16 21.46 43.41
CA SER A 4 -40.16 21.79 42.38
C SER A 4 -39.58 20.52 41.71
N ALA A 5 -39.21 20.69 40.44
CA ALA A 5 -38.63 19.74 39.51
C ALA A 5 -37.22 19.23 39.88
N ALA A 6 -36.88 18.04 39.37
CA ALA A 6 -35.56 17.74 38.80
C ALA A 6 -35.72 16.62 37.76
N ALA A 7 -35.76 17.02 36.49
CA ALA A 7 -35.46 16.19 35.34
C ALA A 7 -33.93 16.10 35.15
N GLU A 8 -33.50 15.33 34.15
CA GLU A 8 -32.11 15.17 33.64
C GLU A 8 -31.31 14.05 34.35
N ALA A 9 -30.63 13.14 33.66
CA ALA A 9 -30.05 13.21 32.33
C ALA A 9 -30.00 11.83 31.65
N LEU A 10 -30.59 11.75 30.45
CA LEU A 10 -30.14 10.83 29.40
C LEU A 10 -28.86 11.42 28.81
N SER A 11 -27.70 11.09 29.39
CA SER A 11 -26.41 11.46 28.79
C SER A 11 -26.00 10.34 27.84
N GLY A 12 -26.09 10.65 26.55
CA GLY A 12 -25.78 9.77 25.43
C GLY A 12 -24.43 9.11 25.59
N LYS A 13 -24.40 7.78 25.45
CA LYS A 13 -23.18 7.07 25.11
C LYS A 13 -22.84 7.49 23.68
N GLU A 14 -21.98 8.49 23.53
CA GLU A 14 -21.26 8.78 22.30
C GLU A 14 -20.40 7.54 21.98
N LEU A 15 -21.01 6.56 21.31
CA LEU A 15 -20.27 5.54 20.57
C LEU A 15 -19.49 6.31 19.53
N GLY A 16 -18.22 6.61 19.84
CA GLY A 16 -17.33 7.36 18.98
C GLY A 16 -17.49 6.84 17.55
N GLU A 17 -18.00 7.73 16.69
CA GLU A 17 -18.33 7.40 15.32
C GLU A 17 -17.11 6.68 14.69
N PRO A 18 -17.29 5.57 13.96
CA PRO A 18 -16.20 5.01 13.20
C PRO A 18 -15.75 6.12 12.27
N ARG A 19 -14.55 6.66 12.51
CA ARG A 19 -13.91 7.69 11.67
C ARG A 19 -14.17 7.27 10.24
N PHE A 20 -15.07 8.01 9.58
CA PHE A 20 -15.55 7.72 8.25
C PHE A 20 -14.31 7.42 7.41
N GLN A 21 -14.10 6.14 7.10
CA GLN A 21 -13.14 5.75 6.08
C GLN A 21 -13.69 6.45 4.85
N ARG A 22 -13.07 7.58 4.47
CA ARG A 22 -13.33 8.20 3.17
C ARG A 22 -13.37 7.05 2.17
N PRO A 23 -14.38 6.97 1.29
CA PRO A 23 -14.43 5.92 0.29
C PRO A 23 -13.09 5.94 -0.42
N LEU A 24 -12.25 4.94 -0.12
CA LEU A 24 -10.96 4.79 -0.78
C LEU A 24 -11.35 4.50 -2.22
N ASP A 25 -10.87 5.33 -3.13
CA ASP A 25 -11.11 5.19 -4.57
C ASP A 25 -11.00 3.70 -4.95
N HIS A 26 -12.05 3.14 -5.55
CA HIS A 26 -12.08 1.73 -5.95
C HIS A 26 -10.89 1.37 -6.86
N SER A 27 -10.37 2.36 -7.60
CA SER A 27 -9.15 2.23 -8.41
C SER A 27 -7.91 1.95 -7.54
N LEU A 28 -7.80 2.62 -6.39
CA LEU A 28 -6.74 2.44 -5.41
C LEU A 28 -6.81 1.04 -4.80
N HIS A 29 -8.01 0.56 -4.46
CA HIS A 29 -8.17 -0.80 -3.93
C HIS A 29 -7.73 -1.86 -4.94
N ARG A 30 -8.12 -1.72 -6.22
CA ARG A 30 -7.67 -2.63 -7.29
C ARG A 30 -6.15 -2.60 -7.48
N ALA A 31 -5.55 -1.43 -7.56
CA ALA A 31 -4.10 -1.30 -7.74
C ALA A 31 -3.32 -1.97 -6.62
N ILE A 32 -3.79 -1.82 -5.38
CA ILE A 32 -3.20 -2.45 -4.19
C ILE A 32 -3.35 -3.97 -4.26
N SER A 33 -4.56 -4.48 -4.51
CA SER A 33 -4.80 -5.92 -4.61
C SER A 33 -3.98 -6.57 -5.72
N VAL A 34 -3.86 -5.91 -6.88
CA VAL A 34 -3.05 -6.41 -8.00
C VAL A 34 -1.57 -6.46 -7.63
N ALA A 35 -1.02 -5.41 -7.04
CA ALA A 35 0.38 -5.39 -6.62
C ALA A 35 0.66 -6.48 -5.58
N ALA A 36 -0.18 -6.57 -4.54
CA ALA A 36 -0.05 -7.58 -3.50
C ALA A 36 -0.13 -9.01 -4.06
N PHE A 37 -1.10 -9.29 -4.93
CA PHE A 37 -1.26 -10.58 -5.58
C PHE A 37 -0.03 -10.95 -6.41
N ARG A 38 0.44 -10.04 -7.24
CA ARG A 38 1.59 -10.25 -8.13
C ARG A 38 2.89 -10.50 -7.34
N MET A 39 3.17 -9.68 -6.33
CA MET A 39 4.33 -9.88 -5.45
C MET A 39 4.22 -11.19 -4.66
N LYS A 40 3.03 -11.56 -4.17
CA LYS A 40 2.84 -12.79 -3.39
C LYS A 40 3.00 -14.06 -4.23
N THR A 41 2.57 -14.01 -5.49
CA THR A 41 2.62 -15.16 -6.41
C THR A 41 3.93 -15.24 -7.20
N GLY A 42 4.83 -14.27 -7.05
CA GLY A 42 6.08 -14.20 -7.81
C GLY A 42 5.90 -13.80 -9.29
N HIS A 43 4.67 -13.48 -9.72
CA HIS A 43 4.36 -12.94 -11.04
C HIS A 43 4.34 -11.40 -10.97
N ASP A 44 5.41 -10.84 -10.39
CA ASP A 44 5.56 -9.40 -10.15
C ASP A 44 5.94 -8.62 -11.40
N TYR A 45 6.39 -9.30 -12.45
CA TYR A 45 6.90 -8.68 -13.66
C TYR A 45 8.00 -7.63 -13.36
N LEU A 46 8.74 -7.77 -12.25
CA LEU A 46 9.96 -7.01 -12.02
C LEU A 46 11.11 -7.62 -12.82
N ALA A 47 12.27 -6.97 -12.85
CA ALA A 47 13.34 -7.38 -13.77
C ALA A 47 13.77 -8.84 -13.56
N ALA A 48 13.76 -9.33 -12.32
CA ALA A 48 14.05 -10.74 -12.02
C ALA A 48 13.06 -11.71 -12.69
N HIS A 49 11.75 -11.43 -12.59
CA HIS A 49 10.73 -12.25 -13.23
C HIS A 49 10.79 -12.13 -14.76
N LEU A 50 10.94 -10.91 -15.29
CA LEU A 50 11.04 -10.67 -16.73
C LEU A 50 12.28 -11.34 -17.34
N HIS A 51 13.40 -11.38 -16.62
CA HIS A 51 14.59 -12.11 -17.04
C HIS A 51 14.35 -13.61 -17.07
N CYS A 52 13.65 -14.16 -16.07
CA CYS A 52 13.31 -15.59 -16.02
C CYS A 52 12.52 -16.06 -17.25
N ILE A 53 11.67 -15.19 -17.81
CA ILE A 53 10.91 -15.45 -19.05
C ILE A 53 11.60 -14.93 -20.32
N ASN A 54 12.89 -14.60 -20.26
CA ASN A 54 13.72 -14.10 -21.37
C ASN A 54 13.22 -12.80 -22.04
N VAL A 55 12.51 -11.95 -21.30
CA VAL A 55 12.09 -10.61 -21.77
C VAL A 55 13.18 -9.57 -21.53
N LEU A 56 13.90 -9.68 -20.40
CA LEU A 56 15.03 -8.79 -20.07
C LEU A 56 16.36 -9.55 -20.07
N PRO A 57 17.47 -8.89 -20.46
CA PRO A 57 18.78 -9.52 -20.51
C PRO A 57 19.41 -9.77 -19.14
N SER A 58 18.96 -9.06 -18.09
CA SER A 58 19.50 -9.15 -16.73
C SER A 58 18.38 -9.08 -15.68
N PRO A 59 18.51 -9.82 -14.55
CA PRO A 59 17.58 -9.74 -13.43
C PRO A 59 17.89 -8.57 -12.47
N GLU A 60 18.96 -7.82 -12.72
CA GLU A 60 19.41 -6.74 -11.85
C GLU A 60 18.44 -5.55 -11.82
N CYS A 61 18.45 -4.83 -10.70
CA CYS A 61 17.68 -3.62 -10.54
C CYS A 61 18.18 -2.52 -11.48
N GLN A 62 17.38 -2.23 -12.48
CA GLN A 62 17.62 -1.16 -13.44
C GLN A 62 17.52 0.24 -12.81
N LEU A 63 16.92 0.36 -11.63
CA LEU A 63 16.71 1.64 -10.94
C LEU A 63 17.90 2.03 -10.06
N SER A 64 18.40 1.09 -9.25
CA SER A 64 19.55 1.33 -8.37
C SER A 64 20.88 0.86 -8.97
N GLY A 65 20.86 0.08 -10.05
CA GLY A 65 22.05 -0.55 -10.63
C GLY A 65 22.66 -1.66 -9.77
N TYR A 66 21.96 -2.11 -8.73
CA TYR A 66 22.47 -3.12 -7.80
C TYR A 66 21.35 -3.98 -7.21
N GLY A 67 21.63 -5.29 -7.09
CA GLY A 67 20.76 -6.29 -6.49
C GLY A 67 19.72 -6.84 -7.47
N THR A 68 19.20 -8.02 -7.19
CA THR A 68 18.14 -8.66 -7.98
C THR A 68 16.82 -7.92 -7.82
N MET A 69 16.20 -7.48 -8.91
CA MET A 69 14.95 -6.72 -8.86
C MET A 69 13.74 -7.62 -8.65
N ASN A 70 13.46 -7.94 -7.39
CA ASN A 70 12.30 -8.73 -6.96
C ASN A 70 11.49 -7.97 -5.89
N ALA A 71 10.37 -8.55 -5.46
CA ALA A 71 9.51 -7.95 -4.44
C ALA A 71 10.23 -7.63 -3.11
N GLU A 72 11.21 -8.45 -2.71
CA GLU A 72 12.00 -8.21 -1.50
C GLU A 72 12.91 -6.99 -1.64
N HIS A 73 13.61 -6.88 -2.77
CA HIS A 73 14.49 -5.74 -3.08
C HIS A 73 13.75 -4.40 -3.06
N LEU A 74 12.47 -4.36 -3.46
CA LEU A 74 11.68 -3.11 -3.42
C LEU A 74 11.64 -2.45 -2.05
N ARG A 75 11.77 -3.22 -0.96
CA ARG A 75 11.74 -2.71 0.43
C ARG A 75 13.01 -1.98 0.85
N THR A 76 14.09 -2.17 0.11
CA THR A 76 15.42 -1.62 0.41
C THR A 76 16.04 -0.88 -0.78
N CYS A 77 15.36 -0.84 -1.93
CA CYS A 77 15.82 -0.19 -3.14
C CYS A 77 16.05 1.31 -2.92
N SER A 78 17.29 1.76 -3.02
CA SER A 78 17.66 3.16 -2.79
C SER A 78 17.03 4.14 -3.78
N ALA A 79 16.62 3.66 -4.96
CA ALA A 79 16.00 4.47 -6.00
C ALA A 79 14.51 4.78 -5.74
N LEU A 80 13.87 4.10 -4.79
CA LEU A 80 12.45 4.31 -4.46
C LEU A 80 12.27 5.21 -3.24
N ASP A 81 11.20 6.01 -3.23
CA ASP A 81 10.88 6.85 -2.09
C ASP A 81 10.22 6.05 -0.96
N HIS A 82 10.99 5.84 0.11
CA HIS A 82 10.56 5.13 1.32
C HIS A 82 10.06 6.06 2.42
N ARG A 83 10.10 7.40 2.22
CA ARG A 83 9.76 8.38 3.26
C ARG A 83 8.27 8.50 3.52
N LYS A 84 7.44 8.02 2.59
CA LYS A 84 5.98 8.03 2.74
C LYS A 84 5.57 7.12 3.91
N ASN A 85 4.91 7.73 4.88
CA ASN A 85 4.42 7.02 6.06
C ASN A 85 3.03 6.45 5.76
N TYR A 86 2.95 5.12 5.64
CA TYR A 86 1.70 4.41 5.44
C TYR A 86 1.33 3.69 6.73
N GLN A 87 0.06 3.81 7.13
CA GLN A 87 -0.48 3.07 8.29
C GLN A 87 -0.53 1.56 8.05
N ASN A 88 -0.52 1.12 6.78
CA ASN A 88 -0.64 -0.26 6.38
C ASN A 88 0.52 -0.65 5.45
N SER A 89 1.21 -1.74 5.80
CA SER A 89 2.36 -2.27 5.06
C SER A 89 2.00 -2.67 3.63
N ILE A 90 0.80 -3.19 3.37
CA ILE A 90 0.33 -3.57 2.03
C ILE A 90 0.23 -2.34 1.13
N PHE A 91 -0.24 -1.20 1.66
CA PHE A 91 -0.31 0.05 0.91
C PHE A 91 1.10 0.55 0.55
N LYS A 92 2.04 0.45 1.51
CA LYS A 92 3.44 0.81 1.27
C LYS A 92 4.06 -0.04 0.18
N GLU A 93 3.92 -1.36 0.28
CA GLU A 93 4.47 -2.30 -0.71
C GLU A 93 3.85 -2.10 -2.09
N ALA A 94 2.54 -1.92 -2.17
CA ALA A 94 1.86 -1.63 -3.44
C ALA A 94 2.35 -0.32 -4.06
N HIS A 95 2.56 0.72 -3.25
CA HIS A 95 3.12 1.97 -3.73
C HIS A 95 4.54 1.78 -4.29
N LEU A 96 5.44 1.13 -3.54
CA LEU A 96 6.81 0.85 -3.99
C LEU A 96 6.82 0.05 -5.30
N TYR A 97 5.96 -0.98 -5.39
CA TYR A 97 5.78 -1.79 -6.59
C TYR A 97 5.38 -0.94 -7.80
N TRP A 98 4.32 -0.13 -7.67
CA TRP A 98 3.88 0.69 -8.80
C TRP A 98 4.88 1.78 -9.13
N SER A 99 5.54 2.40 -8.15
CA SER A 99 6.63 3.36 -8.40
C SER A 99 7.75 2.72 -9.20
N ALA A 100 8.21 1.53 -8.80
CA ALA A 100 9.23 0.81 -9.55
C ALA A 100 8.79 0.51 -10.99
N ARG A 101 7.57 -0.02 -11.16
CA ARG A 101 6.99 -0.34 -12.48
C ARG A 101 6.84 0.88 -13.39
N HIS A 102 6.60 2.07 -12.85
CA HIS A 102 6.55 3.31 -13.63
C HIS A 102 7.93 3.80 -14.05
N LEU A 103 8.96 3.56 -13.23
CA LEU A 103 10.34 3.98 -13.52
C LEU A 103 11.08 3.01 -14.46
N MET A 104 10.60 1.76 -14.58
CA MET A 104 11.15 0.75 -15.50
C MET A 104 10.60 0.87 -16.94
N ALA A 105 9.55 1.65 -17.15
CA ALA A 105 8.81 1.71 -18.43
C ALA A 105 9.40 2.73 -19.41
#